data_AF-A0A4Q4CJ30-F1
#
_entry.id   AF-A0A4Q4CJ30-F1
#
_cell.length_a   1.000
_cell.length_b   1.000
_cell.length_c   1.000
_cell.angle_alpha   90.00
_cell.angle_beta   90.00
_cell.angle_gamma   90.00
#
_symmetry.space_group_name_H-M   'P 1'
#
loop_
_entity.id
_entity.type
_entity.pdbx_description
1 polymer ?
#
loop_
_entity_poly.entity_id
_entity_poly.type
_entity_poly.pdbx_seq_one_letter_code
_entity_poly.pdbx_strand_id
1 'polypeptide(L)'
;AGAVGGLMVRGTAAEQERSLGTALDAGVTYVDTAPAYGNGESERNLGRVLKALGASPVLGTKARLPAAARGDIAGAITASLEASLARLGRESVDLFQLHDPIGSAEGYTLAQVLEEAVPAMQRLQAAGKCRFLGITALGEVAALRALFEAGVIDTAQVPFNALNPSWLGPLPAGLPGQDFAALGLTAAAQGIGLIGIRIIAAGALSGEAARHPLAMPQVAPIASGADYATDVANARRLAPLVAEGAAESLAELAIRYAISAPQIGTALIGTASQ
;
A
#
# COMPACT_ATOMS: atom_id res chain seq x y z
N ALA A 1 10.96 -5.10 -9.11
CA ALA A 1 9.95 -5.06 -8.03
C ALA A 1 9.17 -3.73 -8.08
N GLY A 2 7.85 -3.77 -7.84
CA GLY A 2 6.93 -2.62 -7.75
C GLY A 2 6.29 -2.09 -9.05
N ALA A 3 4.94 -2.13 -9.13
CA ALA A 3 4.04 -1.00 -9.42
C ALA A 3 2.54 -1.41 -9.51
N VAL A 4 2.13 -2.37 -8.67
CA VAL A 4 0.75 -2.76 -8.35
C VAL A 4 0.12 -3.84 -9.26
N GLY A 5 -0.23 -4.99 -8.66
CA GLY A 5 -0.84 -6.14 -9.31
C GLY A 5 0.10 -6.97 -10.19
N GLY A 6 0.99 -6.32 -10.95
CA GLY A 6 2.08 -6.90 -11.77
C GLY A 6 2.02 -8.41 -12.00
N LEU A 7 2.71 -9.19 -11.15
CA LEU A 7 2.76 -10.64 -11.23
C LEU A 7 1.39 -11.32 -11.02
N MET A 8 0.63 -10.87 -10.01
CA MET A 8 -0.72 -11.37 -9.72
C MET A 8 -1.77 -11.00 -10.76
N VAL A 9 -1.48 -10.05 -11.66
CA VAL A 9 -2.39 -9.66 -12.75
C VAL A 9 -1.94 -10.27 -14.08
N ARG A 10 -0.64 -10.24 -14.37
CA ARG A 10 -0.09 -10.55 -15.71
C ARG A 10 0.76 -11.81 -15.76
N GLY A 11 1.22 -12.32 -14.62
CA GLY A 11 1.98 -13.57 -14.55
C GLY A 11 1.10 -14.78 -14.88
N THR A 12 1.74 -15.86 -15.31
CA THR A 12 1.06 -17.15 -15.49
C THR A 12 0.58 -17.72 -14.15
N ALA A 13 -0.40 -18.62 -14.20
CA ALA A 13 -0.94 -19.25 -12.99
C ALA A 13 0.16 -19.89 -12.12
N ALA A 14 1.12 -20.57 -12.75
CA ALA A 14 2.22 -21.23 -12.07
C ALA A 14 3.23 -20.24 -11.46
N GLU A 15 3.47 -19.09 -12.10
CA GLU A 15 4.33 -18.04 -11.52
C GLU A 15 3.69 -17.38 -10.30
N GLN A 16 2.38 -17.16 -10.35
CA GLN A 16 1.61 -16.61 -9.23
C GLN A 16 1.64 -17.56 -8.02
N GLU A 17 1.42 -18.86 -8.26
CA GLU A 17 1.47 -19.90 -7.23
C GLU A 17 2.86 -20.02 -6.62
N ARG A 18 3.91 -20.11 -7.44
CA ARG A 18 5.28 -20.17 -6.94
C ARG A 18 5.67 -18.93 -6.15
N SER A 19 5.38 -17.73 -6.65
CA SER A 19 5.78 -16.50 -5.95
C SER A 19 5.06 -16.33 -4.62
N LEU A 20 3.75 -16.60 -4.55
CA LEU A 20 3.05 -16.54 -3.28
C LEU A 20 3.49 -17.67 -2.33
N GLY A 21 3.67 -18.89 -2.84
CA GLY A 21 4.19 -20.02 -2.06
C GLY A 21 5.55 -19.70 -1.43
N THR A 22 6.50 -19.22 -2.22
CA THR A 22 7.82 -18.80 -1.72
C THR A 22 7.72 -17.71 -0.64
N ALA A 23 6.84 -16.73 -0.81
CA ALA A 23 6.66 -15.67 0.19
C ALA A 23 6.12 -16.24 1.52
N LEU A 24 5.14 -17.13 1.45
CA LEU A 24 4.55 -17.80 2.62
C LEU A 24 5.57 -18.71 3.32
N ASP A 25 6.32 -19.51 2.55
CA ASP A 25 7.39 -20.38 3.06
C ASP A 25 8.52 -19.58 3.73
N ALA A 26 8.77 -18.36 3.26
CA ALA A 26 9.71 -17.42 3.87
C ALA A 26 9.13 -16.69 5.12
N GLY A 27 7.90 -16.99 5.53
CA GLY A 27 7.28 -16.45 6.73
C GLY A 27 6.50 -15.16 6.54
N VAL A 28 6.20 -14.74 5.30
CA VAL A 28 5.28 -13.62 5.06
C VAL A 28 3.88 -14.00 5.51
N THR A 29 3.26 -13.15 6.34
CA THR A 29 1.94 -13.43 6.95
C THR A 29 0.82 -12.52 6.47
N TYR A 30 1.14 -11.41 5.80
CA TYR A 30 0.17 -10.43 5.31
C TYR A 30 0.25 -10.30 3.78
N VAL A 31 -0.92 -10.42 3.13
CA VAL A 31 -1.07 -10.22 1.68
C VAL A 31 -2.06 -9.10 1.42
N ASP A 32 -1.61 -8.10 0.67
CA ASP A 32 -2.39 -6.92 0.30
C ASP A 32 -2.77 -6.94 -1.18
N THR A 33 -4.03 -6.67 -1.50
CA THR A 33 -4.56 -6.54 -2.86
C THR A 33 -5.57 -5.39 -2.96
N ALA A 34 -6.12 -5.12 -4.14
CA ALA A 34 -7.24 -4.19 -4.31
C ALA A 34 -8.01 -4.43 -5.62
N PRO A 35 -9.28 -4.00 -5.71
CA PRO A 35 -10.06 -4.04 -6.95
C PRO A 35 -9.45 -3.26 -8.11
N ALA A 36 -8.76 -2.16 -7.81
CA ALA A 36 -8.10 -1.35 -8.83
C ALA A 36 -6.94 -2.09 -9.53
N TYR A 37 -6.48 -3.21 -8.97
CA TYR A 37 -5.30 -3.93 -9.47
C TYR A 37 -5.72 -4.87 -10.60
N GLY A 38 -5.59 -4.38 -11.83
CA GLY A 38 -6.04 -5.10 -13.02
C GLY A 38 -7.55 -5.28 -13.08
N ASN A 39 -8.34 -4.30 -12.60
CA ASN A 39 -9.81 -4.36 -12.60
C ASN A 39 -10.36 -5.65 -11.93
N GLY A 40 -9.78 -5.99 -10.78
CA GLY A 40 -10.15 -7.14 -9.96
C GLY A 40 -9.43 -8.45 -10.32
N GLU A 41 -8.60 -8.47 -11.38
CA GLU A 41 -7.83 -9.67 -11.74
C GLU A 41 -6.88 -10.11 -10.62
N SER A 42 -6.25 -9.15 -9.91
CA SER A 42 -5.38 -9.46 -8.77
C SER A 42 -6.14 -10.23 -7.68
N GLU A 43 -7.39 -9.84 -7.38
CA GLU A 43 -8.22 -10.52 -6.38
C GLU A 43 -8.66 -11.90 -6.86
N ARG A 44 -9.09 -12.03 -8.13
CA ARG A 44 -9.47 -13.33 -8.71
C ARG A 44 -8.31 -14.33 -8.67
N ASN A 45 -7.14 -13.89 -9.13
CA ASN A 45 -5.95 -14.71 -9.14
C ASN A 45 -5.48 -15.04 -7.73
N LEU A 46 -5.50 -14.07 -6.81
CA LEU A 46 -5.12 -14.32 -5.42
C LEU A 46 -6.04 -15.35 -4.74
N GLY A 47 -7.36 -15.24 -4.92
CA GLY A 47 -8.32 -16.22 -4.41
C GLY A 47 -8.05 -17.63 -4.92
N ARG A 48 -7.82 -17.75 -6.25
CA ARG A 48 -7.45 -19.02 -6.90
C ARG A 48 -6.15 -19.60 -6.32
N VAL A 49 -5.10 -18.79 -6.20
CA VAL A 49 -3.78 -19.23 -5.71
C VAL A 49 -3.87 -19.66 -4.24
N LEU A 50 -4.50 -18.87 -3.38
CA LEU A 50 -4.66 -19.22 -1.97
C LEU A 50 -5.39 -20.55 -1.79
N LYS A 51 -6.42 -20.80 -2.62
CA LYS A 51 -7.13 -22.09 -2.64
C LYS A 51 -6.23 -23.23 -3.09
N ALA A 52 -5.44 -23.04 -4.15
CA ALA A 52 -4.51 -24.05 -4.65
C ALA A 52 -3.41 -24.41 -3.63
N LEU A 53 -2.94 -23.41 -2.88
CA LEU A 53 -1.92 -23.58 -1.83
C LEU A 53 -2.52 -24.05 -0.49
N GLY A 54 -3.85 -24.06 -0.32
CA GLY A 54 -4.47 -24.33 0.98
C GLY A 54 -4.12 -23.28 2.06
N ALA A 55 -3.75 -22.06 1.65
CA ALA A 55 -3.22 -21.02 2.52
C ALA A 55 -4.30 -20.01 2.96
N SER A 56 -4.14 -19.48 4.18
CA SER A 56 -5.00 -18.44 4.73
C SER A 56 -4.20 -17.40 5.52
N PRO A 57 -3.37 -16.58 4.86
CA PRO A 57 -2.65 -15.49 5.49
C PRO A 57 -3.62 -14.40 5.95
N VAL A 58 -3.12 -13.43 6.72
CA VAL A 58 -3.83 -12.17 6.95
C VAL A 58 -4.04 -11.49 5.60
N LEU A 59 -5.29 -11.23 5.24
CA LEU A 59 -5.64 -10.74 3.91
C LEU A 59 -6.23 -9.33 3.97
N GLY A 60 -5.63 -8.42 3.24
CA GLY A 60 -6.08 -7.04 3.08
C GLY A 60 -6.63 -6.76 1.67
N THR A 61 -7.77 -6.07 1.60
CA THR A 61 -8.23 -5.45 0.34
C THR A 61 -8.74 -4.03 0.59
N LYS A 62 -9.18 -3.35 -0.48
CA LYS A 62 -9.50 -1.92 -0.46
C LYS A 62 -10.77 -1.59 -1.22
N ALA A 63 -11.37 -0.45 -0.90
CA ALA A 63 -12.35 0.21 -1.75
C ALA A 63 -11.73 1.44 -2.40
N ARG A 64 -11.90 1.59 -3.72
CA ARG A 64 -11.66 2.84 -4.44
C ARG A 64 -12.96 3.27 -5.08
N LEU A 65 -13.44 4.45 -4.70
CA LEU A 65 -14.76 4.89 -5.06
C LEU A 65 -14.71 5.84 -6.27
N PRO A 66 -15.52 5.63 -7.31
CA PRO A 66 -15.58 6.55 -8.44
C PRO A 66 -16.22 7.88 -8.00
N ALA A 67 -15.89 8.99 -8.66
CA ALA A 67 -16.48 10.29 -8.35
C ALA A 67 -18.03 10.30 -8.37
N ALA A 68 -18.64 9.47 -9.23
CA ALA A 68 -20.10 9.29 -9.30
C ALA A 68 -20.70 8.70 -8.00
N ALA A 69 -19.91 8.06 -7.15
CA ALA A 69 -20.35 7.52 -5.86
C ALA A 69 -20.51 8.61 -4.78
N ARG A 70 -20.18 9.88 -5.04
CA ARG A 70 -20.36 10.96 -4.05
C ARG A 70 -21.81 11.14 -3.59
N GLY A 71 -22.80 10.66 -4.35
CA GLY A 71 -24.20 10.65 -3.96
C GLY A 71 -24.64 9.45 -3.11
N ASP A 72 -23.81 8.39 -3.03
CA ASP A 72 -24.05 7.19 -2.23
C ASP A 72 -22.72 6.50 -1.89
N ILE A 73 -21.96 7.12 -0.99
CA ILE A 73 -20.64 6.60 -0.57
C ILE A 73 -20.80 5.26 0.15
N ALA A 74 -21.81 5.15 1.02
CA ALA A 74 -22.05 3.96 1.82
C ALA A 74 -22.41 2.74 0.96
N GLY A 75 -23.29 2.91 -0.03
CA GLY A 75 -23.65 1.86 -0.98
C GLY A 75 -22.45 1.44 -1.83
N ALA A 76 -21.65 2.40 -2.30
CA ALA A 76 -20.45 2.11 -3.10
C ALA A 76 -19.38 1.32 -2.31
N ILE A 77 -19.17 1.64 -1.03
CA ILE A 77 -18.26 0.88 -0.14
C ILE A 77 -18.76 -0.55 0.05
N THR A 78 -20.06 -0.71 0.32
CA THR A 78 -20.69 -2.03 0.50
C THR A 78 -20.54 -2.89 -0.75
N ALA A 79 -20.92 -2.35 -1.91
CA ALA A 79 -20.81 -3.03 -3.19
C ALA A 79 -19.35 -3.37 -3.53
N SER A 80 -18.40 -2.49 -3.20
CA SER A 80 -16.98 -2.73 -3.45
C SER A 80 -16.46 -3.93 -2.66
N LEU A 81 -16.73 -4.00 -1.35
CA LEU A 81 -16.29 -5.12 -0.51
C LEU A 81 -16.96 -6.43 -0.92
N GLU A 82 -18.27 -6.43 -1.18
CA GLU A 82 -18.98 -7.65 -1.63
C GLU A 82 -18.40 -8.21 -2.94
N ALA A 83 -18.09 -7.32 -3.89
CA ALA A 83 -17.49 -7.73 -5.14
C ALA A 83 -16.06 -8.25 -4.94
N SER A 84 -15.29 -7.68 -4.00
CA SER A 84 -13.97 -8.20 -3.61
C SER A 84 -14.04 -9.59 -2.99
N LEU A 85 -14.96 -9.78 -2.04
CA LEU A 85 -15.19 -11.07 -1.38
C LEU A 85 -15.55 -12.16 -2.40
N ALA A 86 -16.44 -11.84 -3.34
CA ALA A 86 -16.78 -12.74 -4.45
C ALA A 86 -15.56 -13.08 -5.33
N ARG A 87 -14.73 -12.10 -5.70
CA ARG A 87 -13.51 -12.35 -6.51
C ARG A 87 -12.48 -13.18 -5.75
N LEU A 88 -12.30 -12.91 -4.46
CA LEU A 88 -11.38 -13.65 -3.60
C LEU A 88 -11.89 -15.06 -3.24
N GLY A 89 -13.19 -15.33 -3.42
CA GLY A 89 -13.83 -16.57 -2.98
C GLY A 89 -13.81 -16.70 -1.45
N ARG A 90 -14.07 -15.60 -0.73
CA ARG A 90 -14.01 -15.50 0.73
C ARG A 90 -15.29 -14.87 1.27
N GLU A 91 -15.66 -15.21 2.51
CA GLU A 91 -16.78 -14.57 3.21
C GLU A 91 -16.36 -13.30 3.97
N SER A 92 -15.08 -13.21 4.33
CA SER A 92 -14.49 -12.07 5.01
C SER A 92 -13.02 -11.88 4.64
N VAL A 93 -12.49 -10.70 4.95
CA VAL A 93 -11.05 -10.36 4.91
C VAL A 93 -10.60 -9.90 6.29
N ASP A 94 -9.30 -9.89 6.56
CA ASP A 94 -8.81 -9.37 7.84
C ASP A 94 -8.82 -7.84 7.84
N LEU A 95 -8.33 -7.20 6.78
CA LEU A 95 -8.20 -5.74 6.70
C LEU A 95 -8.94 -5.18 5.48
N PHE A 96 -9.80 -4.19 5.71
CA PHE A 96 -10.49 -3.45 4.65
C PHE A 96 -10.16 -1.96 4.73
N GLN A 97 -9.71 -1.40 3.60
CA GLN A 97 -9.14 -0.04 3.59
C GLN A 97 -9.80 0.88 2.58
N LEU A 98 -9.98 2.16 2.91
CA LEU A 98 -10.30 3.19 1.92
C LEU A 98 -9.03 3.55 1.12
N HIS A 99 -9.07 3.43 -0.20
CA HIS A 99 -7.92 3.60 -1.08
C HIS A 99 -7.80 5.03 -1.63
N ASP A 100 -8.87 5.81 -1.53
CA ASP A 100 -8.95 7.16 -2.06
C ASP A 100 -8.14 8.15 -1.22
N PRO A 101 -7.49 9.14 -1.84
CA PRO A 101 -6.90 10.26 -1.12
C PRO A 101 -7.93 11.03 -0.31
N ILE A 102 -7.49 11.70 0.76
CA ILE A 102 -8.35 12.42 1.70
C ILE A 102 -8.00 13.91 1.70
N GLY A 103 -9.00 14.77 1.56
CA GLY A 103 -8.85 16.23 1.48
C GLY A 103 -8.51 16.78 0.09
N SER A 104 -7.92 15.97 -0.80
CA SER A 104 -7.52 16.43 -2.14
C SER A 104 -8.67 16.42 -3.16
N ALA A 105 -8.51 17.17 -4.26
CA ALA A 105 -9.48 17.25 -5.36
C ALA A 105 -9.81 15.89 -6.02
N GLU A 106 -8.83 14.98 -6.10
CA GLU A 106 -8.99 13.63 -6.67
C GLU A 106 -9.63 12.63 -5.68
N GLY A 107 -9.84 13.06 -4.44
CA GLY A 107 -10.27 12.22 -3.33
C GLY A 107 -11.57 12.69 -2.68
N TYR A 108 -11.80 12.21 -1.46
CA TYR A 108 -12.98 12.57 -0.67
C TYR A 108 -12.62 13.59 0.40
N THR A 109 -13.58 14.46 0.75
CA THR A 109 -13.36 15.41 1.84
C THR A 109 -13.27 14.66 3.18
N LEU A 110 -12.65 15.26 4.18
CA LEU A 110 -12.61 14.68 5.53
C LEU A 110 -14.02 14.41 6.08
N ALA A 111 -14.98 15.32 5.84
CA ALA A 111 -16.37 15.15 6.25
C ALA A 111 -17.02 13.93 5.61
N GLN A 112 -16.87 13.75 4.28
CA GLN A 112 -17.38 12.56 3.58
C GLN A 112 -16.76 11.27 4.13
N VAL A 113 -15.47 11.29 4.48
CA VAL A 113 -14.81 10.13 5.07
C VAL A 113 -15.35 9.82 6.46
N LEU A 114 -15.42 10.82 7.35
CA LEU A 114 -15.83 10.63 8.75
C LEU A 114 -17.33 10.34 8.89
N GLU A 115 -18.17 10.98 8.10
CA GLU A 115 -19.64 10.94 8.27
C GLU A 115 -20.31 9.86 7.41
N GLU A 116 -19.68 9.45 6.30
CA GLU A 116 -20.28 8.47 5.37
C GLU A 116 -19.43 7.20 5.23
N ALA A 117 -18.14 7.35 4.90
CA ALA A 117 -17.29 6.20 4.57
C ALA A 117 -16.98 5.32 5.78
N VAL A 118 -16.48 5.92 6.87
CA VAL A 118 -16.14 5.22 8.11
C VAL A 118 -17.36 4.50 8.71
N PRO A 119 -18.54 5.12 8.87
CA PRO A 119 -19.73 4.42 9.34
C PRO A 119 -20.15 3.25 8.44
N ALA A 120 -19.99 3.36 7.12
CA ALA A 120 -20.26 2.24 6.21
C ALA A 120 -19.28 1.08 6.42
N MET A 121 -17.98 1.38 6.55
CA MET A 121 -16.94 0.39 6.85
C MET A 121 -17.17 -0.29 8.21
N GLN A 122 -17.55 0.46 9.25
CA GLN A 122 -17.91 -0.07 10.57
C GLN A 122 -19.13 -0.99 10.52
N ARG A 123 -20.15 -0.69 9.72
CA ARG A 123 -21.29 -1.60 9.51
C ARG A 123 -20.85 -2.93 8.88
N LEU A 124 -19.92 -2.90 7.93
CA LEU A 124 -19.37 -4.11 7.31
C LEU A 124 -18.51 -4.93 8.29
N GLN A 125 -17.72 -4.25 9.13
CA GLN A 125 -16.96 -4.86 10.22
C GLN A 125 -17.90 -5.53 11.24
N ALA A 126 -18.95 -4.83 11.69
CA ALA A 126 -19.96 -5.36 12.59
C ALA A 126 -20.73 -6.56 11.99
N ALA A 127 -20.90 -6.57 10.66
CA ALA A 127 -21.47 -7.70 9.92
C ALA A 127 -20.48 -8.86 9.71
N GLY A 128 -19.25 -8.79 10.24
CA GLY A 128 -18.24 -9.84 10.15
C GLY A 128 -17.53 -9.94 8.80
N LYS A 129 -17.71 -8.98 7.89
CA LYS A 129 -17.09 -9.00 6.54
C LYS A 129 -15.63 -8.54 6.54
N CYS A 130 -15.21 -7.81 7.57
CA CYS A 130 -13.81 -7.50 7.83
C CYS A 130 -13.52 -7.44 9.34
N ARG A 131 -12.26 -7.56 9.74
CA ARG A 131 -11.85 -7.50 11.15
C ARG A 131 -11.29 -6.14 11.54
N PHE A 132 -10.53 -5.51 10.64
CA PHE A 132 -9.87 -4.22 10.85
C PHE A 132 -10.19 -3.26 9.70
N LEU A 133 -10.18 -1.97 10.04
CA LEU A 133 -10.41 -0.86 9.13
C LEU A 133 -9.12 -0.07 8.93
N GLY A 134 -8.90 0.42 7.72
CA GLY A 134 -7.76 1.28 7.46
C GLY A 134 -7.96 2.25 6.31
N ILE A 135 -6.89 2.98 6.00
CA ILE A 135 -6.82 3.88 4.86
C ILE A 135 -5.49 3.69 4.12
N THR A 136 -5.48 4.04 2.84
CA THR A 136 -4.25 4.43 2.15
C THR A 136 -4.06 5.92 2.39
N ALA A 137 -3.13 6.27 3.29
CA ALA A 137 -2.96 7.63 3.79
C ALA A 137 -2.29 8.53 2.75
N LEU A 138 -3.07 8.93 1.75
CA LEU A 138 -2.72 9.88 0.71
C LEU A 138 -3.64 11.09 0.81
N GLY A 139 -3.18 12.25 0.34
CA GLY A 139 -3.94 13.49 0.34
C GLY A 139 -3.36 14.53 1.28
N GLU A 140 -4.20 15.40 1.80
CA GLU A 140 -3.77 16.59 2.54
C GLU A 140 -3.37 16.25 3.98
N VAL A 141 -2.19 16.74 4.41
CA VAL A 141 -1.64 16.47 5.75
C VAL A 141 -2.61 16.86 6.85
N ALA A 142 -3.29 18.00 6.73
CA ALA A 142 -4.25 18.47 7.72
C ALA A 142 -5.47 17.53 7.84
N ALA A 143 -5.99 17.05 6.70
CA ALA A 143 -7.12 16.13 6.68
C ALA A 143 -6.75 14.76 7.27
N LEU A 144 -5.58 14.22 6.89
CA LEU A 144 -5.07 12.96 7.44
C LEU A 144 -4.82 13.05 8.95
N ARG A 145 -4.25 14.17 9.43
CA ARG A 145 -4.06 14.43 10.86
C ARG A 145 -5.37 14.38 11.64
N ALA A 146 -6.36 15.13 11.19
CA ALA A 146 -7.67 15.16 11.84
C ALA A 146 -8.36 13.79 11.83
N LEU A 147 -8.20 13.00 10.75
CA LEU A 147 -8.71 11.64 10.70
C LEU A 147 -8.03 10.71 11.71
N PHE A 148 -6.70 10.82 11.88
CA PHE A 148 -5.98 10.03 12.89
C PHE A 148 -6.40 10.41 14.31
N GLU A 149 -6.53 11.71 14.59
CA GLU A 149 -6.99 12.22 15.88
C GLU A 149 -8.44 11.83 16.21
N ALA A 150 -9.26 11.54 15.19
CA ALA A 150 -10.61 11.01 15.40
C ALA A 150 -10.60 9.57 15.95
N GLY A 151 -9.50 8.82 15.79
CA GLY A 151 -9.35 7.47 16.39
C GLY A 151 -10.33 6.42 15.84
N VAL A 152 -10.74 6.55 14.57
CA VAL A 152 -11.79 5.71 13.95
C VAL A 152 -11.27 4.65 12.96
N ILE A 153 -9.94 4.50 12.86
CA ILE A 153 -9.29 3.51 11.97
C ILE A 153 -8.20 2.76 12.73
N ASP A 154 -7.96 1.51 12.36
CA ASP A 154 -6.96 0.65 13.00
C ASP A 154 -5.59 0.77 12.33
N THR A 155 -5.56 1.03 11.01
CA THR A 155 -4.32 1.02 10.22
C THR A 155 -4.24 2.14 9.18
N ALA A 156 -3.00 2.52 8.83
CA ALA A 156 -2.71 3.44 7.74
C ALA A 156 -1.58 2.90 6.86
N GLN A 157 -1.84 2.73 5.56
CA GLN A 157 -0.79 2.51 4.57
C GLN A 157 -0.14 3.84 4.18
N VAL A 158 1.15 3.96 4.45
CA VAL A 158 1.91 5.22 4.35
C VAL A 158 3.03 5.13 3.30
N PRO A 159 3.14 6.08 2.36
CA PRO A 159 4.31 6.21 1.49
C PRO A 159 5.61 6.40 2.26
N PHE A 160 6.43 5.36 2.44
CA PHE A 160 7.64 5.46 3.25
C PHE A 160 8.81 4.75 2.58
N ASN A 161 9.90 5.47 2.31
CA ASN A 161 11.13 4.91 1.74
C ASN A 161 12.35 5.81 2.01
N ALA A 162 13.55 5.32 1.68
CA ALA A 162 14.80 6.03 1.93
C ALA A 162 14.95 7.36 1.15
N LEU A 163 14.18 7.57 0.08
CA LEU A 163 14.19 8.82 -0.69
C LEU A 163 13.15 9.84 -0.18
N ASN A 164 12.08 9.38 0.48
CA ASN A 164 11.09 10.22 1.14
C ASN A 164 10.77 9.64 2.54
N PRO A 165 11.49 10.09 3.58
CA PRO A 165 11.31 9.61 4.95
C PRO A 165 10.20 10.35 5.71
N SER A 166 9.46 11.24 5.05
CA SER A 166 8.73 12.34 5.71
C SER A 166 7.53 11.93 6.57
N TRP A 167 7.12 10.67 6.51
CA TRP A 167 6.15 10.10 7.44
C TRP A 167 6.67 9.96 8.86
N LEU A 168 7.99 9.77 9.04
CA LEU A 168 8.61 9.54 10.34
C LEU A 168 9.75 10.51 10.65
N GLY A 169 10.17 11.32 9.69
CA GLY A 169 11.20 12.34 9.85
C GLY A 169 10.94 13.56 8.96
N PRO A 170 11.88 14.50 8.87
CA PRO A 170 11.76 15.64 7.96
C PRO A 170 12.08 15.23 6.52
N LEU A 171 11.38 15.80 5.53
CA LEU A 171 11.86 15.81 4.15
C LEU A 171 12.94 16.91 4.01
N PRO A 172 14.09 16.64 3.37
CA PRO A 172 15.02 17.71 3.01
C PRO A 172 14.35 18.79 2.15
N ALA A 173 14.63 20.05 2.46
CA ALA A 173 14.03 21.18 1.76
C ALA A 173 14.38 21.19 0.26
N GLY A 174 13.43 21.62 -0.57
CA GLY A 174 13.62 21.75 -2.03
C GLY A 174 13.42 20.47 -2.84
N LEU A 175 13.04 19.36 -2.20
CA LEU A 175 12.64 18.15 -2.92
C LEU A 175 11.16 18.26 -3.38
N PRO A 176 10.82 17.86 -4.62
CA PRO A 176 9.46 17.92 -5.15
C PRO A 176 8.48 16.90 -4.55
N GLY A 177 8.98 15.93 -3.78
CA GLY A 177 8.13 14.98 -3.07
C GLY A 177 7.23 15.65 -2.05
N GLN A 178 6.05 15.07 -1.81
CA GLN A 178 5.18 15.51 -0.72
C GLN A 178 5.88 15.31 0.63
N ASP A 179 5.85 16.35 1.46
CA ASP A 179 6.25 16.28 2.87
C ASP A 179 5.02 15.91 3.72
N PHE A 180 5.11 14.79 4.44
CA PHE A 180 4.06 14.30 5.33
C PHE A 180 4.21 14.78 6.78
N ALA A 181 5.14 15.69 7.07
CA ALA A 181 5.28 16.38 8.35
C ALA A 181 5.28 15.45 9.58
N ALA A 182 6.01 14.34 9.47
CA ALA A 182 6.16 13.30 10.49
C ALA A 182 4.81 12.75 11.02
N LEU A 183 3.78 12.71 10.18
CA LEU A 183 2.42 12.33 10.60
C LEU A 183 2.31 10.89 11.12
N GLY A 184 3.26 10.02 10.79
CA GLY A 184 3.36 8.68 11.37
C GLY A 184 3.56 8.70 12.89
N LEU A 185 4.18 9.74 13.46
CA LEU A 185 4.26 9.91 14.91
C LEU A 185 2.90 10.21 15.53
N THR A 186 2.06 11.00 14.84
CA THR A 186 0.69 11.27 15.27
C THR A 186 -0.17 10.01 15.20
N ALA A 187 -0.08 9.27 14.10
CA ALA A 187 -0.79 8.00 13.95
C ALA A 187 -0.39 6.98 15.03
N ALA A 188 0.91 6.82 15.29
CA ALA A 188 1.41 5.92 16.34
C ALA A 188 0.93 6.33 17.74
N ALA A 189 0.86 7.63 18.04
CA ALA A 189 0.35 8.13 19.31
C ALA A 189 -1.15 7.83 19.52
N GLN A 190 -1.90 7.65 18.43
CA GLN A 190 -3.32 7.25 18.44
C GLN A 190 -3.51 5.72 18.38
N GLY A 191 -2.42 4.94 18.45
CA GLY A 191 -2.47 3.48 18.38
C GLY A 191 -2.73 2.92 16.97
N ILE A 192 -2.60 3.74 15.93
CA ILE A 192 -2.82 3.32 14.54
C ILE A 192 -1.59 2.55 14.02
N GLY A 193 -1.82 1.34 13.52
CA GLY A 193 -0.76 0.51 12.92
C GLY A 193 -0.32 1.06 11.56
N LEU A 194 0.98 1.29 11.37
CA LEU A 194 1.51 1.77 10.10
C LEU A 194 2.00 0.64 9.19
N ILE A 195 1.57 0.70 7.94
CA ILE A 195 1.97 -0.22 6.87
C ILE A 195 2.74 0.57 5.81
N GLY A 196 4.07 0.38 5.72
CA GLY A 196 4.91 1.06 4.75
C GLY A 196 4.66 0.57 3.33
N ILE A 197 4.20 1.46 2.45
CA ILE A 197 4.09 1.23 1.00
C ILE A 197 5.15 2.02 0.25
N ARG A 198 5.40 1.62 -1.01
CA ARG A 198 6.39 2.27 -1.89
C ARG A 198 7.81 2.22 -1.32
N ILE A 199 8.11 1.21 -0.50
CA ILE A 199 9.39 1.08 0.22
C ILE A 199 10.61 0.99 -0.70
N ILE A 200 10.40 0.54 -1.94
CA ILE A 200 11.41 0.50 -3.01
C ILE A 200 11.21 1.57 -4.10
N ALA A 201 10.39 2.59 -3.86
CA ALA A 201 10.13 3.70 -4.80
C ALA A 201 9.79 3.21 -6.23
N ALA A 202 8.84 2.26 -6.35
CA ALA A 202 8.46 1.60 -7.60
C ALA A 202 9.61 0.92 -8.35
N GLY A 203 10.67 0.54 -7.65
CA GLY A 203 11.86 -0.06 -8.20
C GLY A 203 13.04 0.91 -8.31
N ALA A 204 12.86 2.22 -8.15
CA ALA A 204 13.95 3.18 -8.29
C ALA A 204 15.08 2.92 -7.28
N LEU A 205 14.71 2.48 -6.07
CA LEU A 205 15.65 2.10 -5.00
C LEU A 205 16.40 0.78 -5.26
N SER A 206 16.19 0.11 -6.40
CA SER A 206 17.14 -0.91 -6.88
C SER A 206 18.37 -0.30 -7.56
N GLY A 207 18.32 0.99 -7.92
CA GLY A 207 19.32 1.64 -8.76
C GLY A 207 19.18 1.33 -10.25
N GLU A 208 18.14 0.59 -10.66
CA GLU A 208 17.90 0.22 -12.05
C GLU A 208 16.79 1.05 -12.71
N ALA A 209 17.12 1.61 -13.87
CA ALA A 209 16.14 2.26 -14.73
C ALA A 209 15.34 1.26 -15.57
N ALA A 210 15.94 0.09 -15.87
CA ALA A 210 15.28 -0.99 -16.58
C ALA A 210 14.14 -1.56 -15.73
N ARG A 211 13.02 -1.89 -16.37
CA ARG A 211 11.83 -2.41 -15.69
C ARG A 211 11.47 -3.76 -16.26
N HIS A 212 11.09 -4.68 -15.38
CA HIS A 212 10.59 -5.98 -15.79
C HIS A 212 9.30 -5.83 -16.64
N PRO A 213 9.06 -6.64 -17.69
CA PRO A 213 7.87 -6.52 -18.53
C PRO A 213 6.52 -6.64 -17.80
N LEU A 214 6.50 -7.38 -16.69
CA LEU A 214 5.30 -7.50 -15.83
C LEU A 214 5.11 -6.29 -14.90
N ALA A 215 6.13 -5.47 -14.69
CA ALA A 215 6.01 -4.23 -13.94
C ALA A 215 5.28 -3.18 -14.78
N MET A 216 4.70 -2.18 -14.12
CA MET A 216 4.14 -1.02 -14.82
C MET A 216 5.28 -0.28 -15.53
N PRO A 217 5.21 -0.05 -16.86
CA PRO A 217 6.32 0.50 -17.63
C PRO A 217 6.57 1.99 -17.36
N GLN A 218 5.50 2.74 -17.10
CA GLN A 218 5.57 4.15 -16.73
C GLN A 218 5.01 4.32 -15.33
N VAL A 219 5.72 5.04 -14.48
CA VAL A 219 5.31 5.28 -13.10
C VAL A 219 5.41 6.78 -12.84
N ALA A 220 4.38 7.35 -12.25
CA ALA A 220 4.43 8.71 -11.73
C ALA A 220 5.56 8.83 -10.69
N PRO A 221 6.15 10.01 -10.46
CA PRO A 221 7.05 10.20 -9.33
C PRO A 221 6.31 9.85 -8.04
N ILE A 222 6.80 8.85 -7.31
CA ILE A 222 6.18 8.37 -6.07
C ILE A 222 7.10 8.46 -4.85
N ALA A 223 8.31 8.98 -5.03
CA ALA A 223 9.27 9.26 -3.97
C ALA A 223 9.54 10.77 -3.86
N SER A 224 10.76 11.22 -4.13
CA SER A 224 11.16 12.62 -3.91
C SER A 224 11.74 13.30 -5.14
N GLY A 225 11.95 12.59 -6.25
CA GLY A 225 12.34 13.16 -7.53
C GLY A 225 11.15 13.64 -8.37
N ALA A 226 11.44 14.44 -9.39
CA ALA A 226 10.44 14.93 -10.36
C ALA A 226 9.99 13.83 -11.34
N ASP A 227 10.81 12.80 -11.52
CA ASP A 227 10.54 11.64 -12.37
C ASP A 227 11.28 10.40 -11.85
N TYR A 228 10.97 9.25 -12.44
CA TYR A 228 11.58 7.97 -12.07
C TYR A 228 13.10 7.93 -12.28
N ALA A 229 13.62 8.60 -13.31
CA ALA A 229 15.06 8.63 -13.59
C ALA A 229 15.83 9.39 -12.50
N THR A 230 15.25 10.48 -12.01
CA THR A 230 15.76 11.26 -10.88
C THR A 230 15.74 10.43 -9.59
N ASP A 231 14.67 9.69 -9.33
CA ASP A 231 14.60 8.78 -8.18
C ASP A 231 15.69 7.69 -8.26
N VAL A 232 15.93 7.11 -9.44
CA VAL A 232 17.01 6.12 -9.67
C VAL A 232 18.39 6.75 -9.42
N ALA A 233 18.61 7.97 -9.92
CA ALA A 233 19.86 8.69 -9.71
C ALA A 233 20.09 8.99 -8.22
N ASN A 234 19.05 9.39 -7.50
CA ASN A 234 19.10 9.61 -6.06
C ASN A 234 19.36 8.30 -5.28
N ALA A 235 18.72 7.19 -5.67
CA ALA A 235 18.97 5.89 -5.06
C ALA A 235 20.44 5.46 -5.20
N ARG A 236 21.06 5.69 -6.36
CA ARG A 236 22.49 5.38 -6.57
C ARG A 236 23.43 6.17 -5.68
N ARG A 237 23.01 7.33 -5.15
CA ARG A 237 23.80 8.09 -4.16
C ARG A 237 23.90 7.37 -2.81
N LEU A 238 23.06 6.36 -2.56
CA LEU A 238 23.13 5.50 -1.37
C LEU A 238 24.10 4.32 -1.54
N ALA A 239 24.71 4.14 -2.72
CA ALA A 239 25.65 3.05 -2.98
C ALA A 239 26.86 2.97 -2.02
N PRO A 240 27.41 4.09 -1.50
CA PRO A 240 28.46 4.02 -0.49
C PRO A 240 28.06 3.21 0.76
N LEU A 241 26.81 3.28 1.21
CA LEU A 241 26.31 2.50 2.35
C LEU A 241 26.32 0.99 2.07
N VAL A 242 26.05 0.59 0.83
CA VAL A 242 26.15 -0.81 0.39
C VAL A 242 27.62 -1.25 0.38
N ALA A 243 28.51 -0.41 -0.15
CA ALA A 243 29.96 -0.70 -0.17
C ALA A 243 30.56 -0.81 1.24
N GLU A 244 30.01 -0.08 2.21
CA GLU A 244 30.37 -0.13 3.62
C GLU A 244 29.74 -1.31 4.39
N GLY A 245 28.92 -2.14 3.72
CA GLY A 245 28.36 -3.36 4.29
C GLY A 245 27.03 -3.20 5.03
N ALA A 246 26.31 -2.08 4.85
CA ALA A 246 24.98 -1.91 5.46
C ALA A 246 23.91 -2.86 4.88
N ALA A 247 24.09 -3.28 3.62
CA ALA A 247 23.27 -4.24 2.89
C ALA A 247 24.07 -4.82 1.70
N GLU A 248 23.60 -5.91 1.10
CA GLU A 248 24.19 -6.55 -0.10
C GLU A 248 23.81 -5.81 -1.39
N SER A 249 22.69 -5.08 -1.40
CA SER A 249 22.22 -4.31 -2.56
C SER A 249 21.42 -3.08 -2.14
N LEU A 250 21.18 -2.14 -3.07
CA LEU A 250 20.30 -1.00 -2.84
C LEU A 250 18.85 -1.43 -2.56
N ALA A 251 18.38 -2.50 -3.21
CA ALA A 251 17.04 -3.04 -2.98
C ALA A 251 16.92 -3.60 -1.55
N GLU A 252 17.92 -4.35 -1.09
CA GLU A 252 17.95 -4.82 0.30
C GLU A 252 18.09 -3.66 1.29
N LEU A 253 18.93 -2.67 1.00
CA LEU A 253 19.07 -1.46 1.81
C LEU A 253 17.72 -0.75 2.00
N ALA A 254 16.92 -0.64 0.93
CA ALA A 254 15.59 -0.04 0.99
C ALA A 254 14.60 -0.83 1.86
N ILE A 255 14.65 -2.17 1.79
CA ILE A 255 13.84 -3.03 2.66
C ILE A 255 14.28 -2.87 4.11
N ARG A 256 15.59 -2.97 4.39
CA ARG A 256 16.18 -2.79 5.73
C ARG A 256 15.81 -1.43 6.32
N TYR A 257 15.87 -0.37 5.53
CA TYR A 257 15.45 0.97 5.93
C TYR A 257 13.99 0.99 6.40
N ALA A 258 13.08 0.39 5.62
CA ALA A 258 11.66 0.36 5.95
C ALA A 258 11.36 -0.44 7.23
N ILE A 259 11.97 -1.62 7.39
CA ILE A 259 11.70 -2.50 8.54
C ILE A 259 12.45 -2.07 9.82
N SER A 260 13.48 -1.23 9.70
CA SER A 260 14.20 -0.69 10.86
C SER A 260 13.51 0.53 11.48
N ALA A 261 12.46 1.06 10.83
CA ALA A 261 11.70 2.18 11.34
C ALA A 261 10.73 1.72 12.43
N PRO A 262 10.89 2.17 13.70
CA PRO A 262 10.23 1.55 14.84
C PRO A 262 8.70 1.70 14.83
N GLN A 263 8.16 2.69 14.12
CA GLN A 263 6.71 2.88 13.99
C GLN A 263 6.09 2.08 12.82
N ILE A 264 6.88 1.54 11.90
CA ILE A 264 6.38 0.73 10.78
C ILE A 264 6.24 -0.72 11.23
N GLY A 265 5.00 -1.15 11.47
CA GLY A 265 4.71 -2.53 11.88
C GLY A 265 4.73 -3.54 10.73
N THR A 266 4.60 -3.07 9.48
CA THR A 266 4.58 -3.93 8.29
C THR A 266 5.12 -3.17 7.09
N ALA A 267 5.92 -3.81 6.25
CA ALA A 267 6.43 -3.25 5.00
C ALA A 267 5.91 -4.07 3.81
N LEU A 268 5.26 -3.40 2.84
CA LEU A 268 4.72 -4.05 1.65
C LEU A 268 5.74 -4.07 0.50
N ILE A 269 6.08 -5.29 0.08
CA ILE A 269 7.02 -5.56 -1.00
C ILE A 269 6.23 -6.03 -2.23
N GLY A 270 6.25 -5.24 -3.30
CA GLY A 270 5.62 -5.63 -4.57
C GLY A 270 6.59 -6.39 -5.47
N THR A 271 6.27 -7.61 -5.86
CA THR A 271 7.09 -8.40 -6.79
C THR A 271 6.57 -8.29 -8.23
N ALA A 272 7.49 -8.36 -9.20
CA ALA A 272 7.17 -8.40 -10.64
C ALA A 272 7.86 -9.57 -11.35
N SER A 273 8.61 -10.35 -10.59
CA SER A 273 9.32 -11.57 -10.95
C SER A 273 9.26 -12.50 -9.74
N GLN A 274 9.66 -13.75 -9.95
CA GLN A 274 9.93 -14.69 -8.86
C GLN A 274 11.09 -14.19 -7.99
#